data_AF-A0A8T0W4K4-F1
#
_entry.id   AF-A0A8T0W4K4-F1
#
_cell.length_a   1.000
_cell.length_b   1.000
_cell.length_c   1.000
_cell.angle_alpha   90.00
_cell.angle_beta   90.00
_cell.angle_gamma   90.00
#
_symmetry.space_group_name_H-M   'P 1'
#
loop_
_entity.id
_entity.type
_entity.pdbx_description
1 polymer ?
#
loop_
_entity_poly.entity_id
_entity_poly.type
_entity_poly.pdbx_seq_one_letter_code
_entity_poly.pdbx_strand_id
1 'polypeptide(L)'
;MALKDESNPQIALLPLHPDVHARFNESAAWEYVRSMVGKPYGYHNMIFSWIDTVGDNYPPPLDANLVMAVMSMWTRVQPLYAANMWNEALNKRLGTEGLDLQGIIIETERRGMSFDQLLTIPEQDEWIYSDGKSTTCVAFILAMYKEAGIFAPFTESIQVTEFTIRDAYMLKIFYDNPARLPTWCNTESDKLPFCQILGEYRMELPEYNTIEPYAKMNENCPSLPPTYKRPARC
;
A
#
# COMPACT_ATOMS: atom_id res chain seq x y z
N MET A 1 -6.05 20.37 -28.12
CA MET A 1 -4.68 20.06 -27.71
C MET A 1 -4.71 18.68 -27.09
N ALA A 2 -4.66 17.63 -27.91
CA ALA A 2 -4.64 16.25 -27.42
C ALA A 2 -3.17 15.88 -27.23
N LEU A 3 -2.75 15.67 -25.99
CA LEU A 3 -1.46 15.05 -25.70
C LEU A 3 -1.51 13.65 -26.31
N LYS A 4 -0.66 13.40 -27.29
CA LYS A 4 -0.52 12.08 -27.92
C LYS A 4 0.32 11.22 -26.97
N ASP A 5 -0.35 10.66 -25.98
CA ASP A 5 0.24 9.72 -25.03
C ASP A 5 0.14 8.30 -25.63
N GLU A 6 1.28 7.72 -26.01
CA GLU A 6 1.36 6.38 -26.61
C GLU A 6 1.27 5.26 -25.56
N SER A 7 1.13 5.59 -24.27
CA SER A 7 1.09 4.59 -23.18
C SER A 7 -0.22 3.81 -23.06
N ASN A 8 -1.28 4.22 -23.78
CA ASN A 8 -2.62 3.61 -23.73
C ASN A 8 -3.16 3.43 -22.29
N PRO A 9 -3.27 4.51 -21.49
CA PRO A 9 -3.61 4.39 -20.08
C PRO A 9 -5.08 4.02 -19.87
N GLN A 10 -5.34 3.22 -18.84
CA GLN A 10 -6.69 2.92 -18.35
C GLN A 10 -7.01 3.89 -17.21
N ILE A 11 -8.04 4.72 -17.36
CA ILE A 11 -8.36 5.78 -16.39
C ILE A 11 -9.81 5.67 -15.94
N ALA A 12 -10.00 5.61 -14.62
CA ALA A 12 -11.30 5.64 -13.98
C ALA A 12 -11.41 6.88 -13.08
N LEU A 13 -12.55 7.54 -13.17
CA LEU A 13 -12.95 8.63 -12.30
C LEU A 13 -13.77 8.06 -11.13
N LEU A 14 -13.23 8.22 -9.93
CA LEU A 14 -13.81 7.81 -8.66
C LEU A 14 -14.05 9.08 -7.82
N PRO A 15 -15.23 9.72 -7.91
CA PRO A 15 -15.52 10.93 -7.14
C PRO A 15 -15.56 10.62 -5.64
N LEU A 16 -15.06 11.52 -4.79
CA LEU A 16 -15.22 11.40 -3.35
C LEU A 16 -16.69 11.53 -2.94
N HIS A 17 -17.10 10.81 -1.89
CA HIS A 17 -18.40 10.98 -1.27
C HIS A 17 -18.54 12.44 -0.75
N PRO A 18 -19.71 13.10 -0.87
CA PRO A 18 -19.90 14.50 -0.46
C PRO A 18 -19.40 14.82 0.96
N ASP A 19 -19.62 13.92 1.91
CA ASP A 19 -19.19 14.12 3.30
C ASP A 19 -17.66 14.00 3.48
N VAL A 20 -17.00 13.20 2.65
CA VAL A 20 -15.54 13.10 2.61
C VAL A 20 -14.97 14.34 1.91
N HIS A 21 -15.54 14.71 0.76
CA HIS A 21 -15.17 15.91 0.00
C HIS A 21 -15.29 17.19 0.85
N ALA A 22 -16.36 17.33 1.64
CA ALA A 22 -16.56 18.49 2.51
C ALA A 22 -15.47 18.66 3.59
N ARG A 23 -14.77 17.58 3.95
CA ARG A 23 -13.68 17.57 4.94
C ARG A 23 -12.29 17.57 4.29
N PHE A 24 -12.21 17.42 2.97
CA PHE A 24 -10.96 17.32 2.24
C PHE A 24 -10.20 18.65 2.27
N ASN A 25 -9.04 18.66 2.91
CA ASN A 25 -8.15 19.81 2.93
C ASN A 25 -7.22 19.80 1.71
N GLU A 26 -7.64 20.48 0.63
CA GLU A 26 -6.88 20.57 -0.61
C GLU A 26 -5.50 21.22 -0.43
N SER A 27 -5.39 22.22 0.46
CA SER A 27 -4.11 22.90 0.68
C SER A 27 -3.09 21.96 1.33
N ALA A 28 -3.50 21.20 2.35
CA ALA A 28 -2.63 20.21 3.00
C ALA A 28 -2.24 19.08 2.05
N ALA A 29 -3.19 18.59 1.23
CA ALA A 29 -2.92 17.59 0.20
C ALA A 29 -1.80 18.05 -0.74
N TRP A 30 -1.89 19.27 -1.26
CA TRP A 30 -0.87 19.83 -2.16
C TRP A 30 0.46 20.12 -1.47
N GLU A 31 0.45 20.51 -0.20
CA GLU A 31 1.67 20.69 0.59
C GLU A 31 2.43 19.37 0.72
N TYR A 32 1.73 18.27 1.02
CA TYR A 32 2.31 16.94 1.03
C TYR A 32 2.86 16.53 -0.34
N VAL A 33 2.07 16.69 -1.42
CA VAL A 33 2.52 16.34 -2.77
C VAL A 33 3.81 17.08 -3.13
N ARG A 34 3.89 18.39 -2.83
CA ARG A 34 5.08 19.20 -3.09
C ARG A 34 6.27 18.78 -2.24
N SER A 35 6.07 18.40 -0.98
CA SER A 35 7.15 17.97 -0.08
C SER A 35 7.82 16.67 -0.54
N MET A 36 7.07 15.83 -1.27
CA MET A 36 7.53 14.56 -1.81
C MET A 36 8.15 14.65 -3.21
N VAL A 37 8.13 15.81 -3.87
CA VAL A 37 8.78 15.99 -5.17
C VAL A 37 10.29 15.76 -5.05
N GLY A 38 10.82 14.86 -5.89
CA GLY A 38 12.25 14.53 -5.91
C GLY A 38 12.71 13.58 -4.79
N LYS A 39 11.79 13.08 -3.96
CA LYS A 39 12.07 12.05 -2.96
C LYS A 39 12.23 10.66 -3.59
N PRO A 40 13.01 9.75 -2.98
CA PRO A 40 13.19 8.40 -3.48
C PRO A 40 11.88 7.58 -3.45
N TYR A 41 11.81 6.56 -4.30
CA TYR A 41 10.73 5.60 -4.31
C TYR A 41 10.88 4.59 -3.15
N GLY A 42 9.77 4.18 -2.54
CA GLY A 42 9.74 3.26 -1.40
C GLY A 42 10.08 1.81 -1.78
N TYR A 43 11.33 1.52 -2.12
CA TYR A 43 11.77 0.13 -2.34
C TYR A 43 12.01 -0.62 -1.04
N HIS A 44 12.44 0.09 0.01
CA HIS A 44 12.73 -0.46 1.34
C HIS A 44 11.53 -1.16 1.99
N ASN A 45 10.31 -0.71 1.69
CA ASN A 45 9.09 -1.20 2.30
C ASN A 45 8.21 -2.07 1.38
N MET A 46 8.49 -2.11 0.07
CA MET A 46 7.62 -2.78 -0.90
C MET A 46 7.43 -4.27 -0.61
N ILE A 47 8.47 -4.98 -0.16
CA ILE A 47 8.36 -6.41 0.15
C ILE A 47 7.49 -6.69 1.38
N PHE A 48 7.37 -5.74 2.31
CA PHE A 48 6.62 -5.92 3.55
C PHE A 48 5.14 -5.60 3.39
N SER A 49 4.76 -4.84 2.35
CA SER A 49 3.37 -4.44 2.05
C SER A 49 2.38 -5.59 1.75
N TRP A 50 2.84 -6.85 1.74
CA TRP A 50 1.98 -8.02 1.55
C TRP A 50 2.25 -9.13 2.57
N ILE A 51 3.07 -8.90 3.60
CA ILE A 51 3.45 -9.90 4.63
C ILE A 51 2.92 -9.45 5.99
N ASP A 52 1.59 -9.45 6.13
CA ASP A 52 0.91 -8.95 7.32
C ASP A 52 0.69 -10.02 8.40
N THR A 53 0.89 -11.29 8.05
CA THR A 53 0.71 -12.42 8.97
C THR A 53 1.88 -13.40 8.88
N VAL A 54 2.03 -14.20 9.94
CA VAL A 54 3.11 -15.20 10.07
C VAL A 54 3.05 -16.27 8.96
N GLY A 55 1.86 -16.62 8.47
CA GLY A 55 1.69 -17.77 7.58
C GLY A 55 0.63 -17.65 6.49
N ASP A 56 -0.40 -16.82 6.65
CA ASP A 56 -1.57 -16.82 5.75
C ASP A 56 -1.32 -16.05 4.45
N ASN A 57 -0.18 -15.36 4.34
CA ASN A 57 0.28 -14.67 3.14
C ASN A 57 0.95 -15.60 2.11
N TYR A 58 1.27 -16.84 2.48
CA TYR A 58 2.04 -17.77 1.63
C TYR A 58 1.17 -18.91 1.08
N PRO A 59 1.29 -19.27 -0.22
CA PRO A 59 0.52 -20.38 -0.76
C PRO A 59 1.11 -21.70 -0.23
N PRO A 60 0.30 -22.62 0.32
CA PRO A 60 0.80 -23.91 0.76
C PRO A 60 1.53 -24.66 -0.36
N PRO A 61 2.68 -25.32 -0.09
CA PRO A 61 3.31 -25.54 1.22
C PRO A 61 4.38 -24.51 1.61
N LEU A 62 4.41 -23.33 0.99
CA LEU A 62 5.41 -22.30 1.25
C LEU A 62 5.13 -21.57 2.57
N ASP A 63 6.18 -21.04 3.17
CA ASP A 63 6.15 -20.26 4.41
C ASP A 63 7.22 -19.14 4.37
N ALA A 64 7.42 -18.45 5.49
CA ALA A 64 8.42 -17.38 5.60
C ALA A 64 9.87 -17.84 5.32
N ASN A 65 10.17 -19.14 5.34
CA ASN A 65 11.49 -19.64 4.94
C ASN A 65 11.76 -19.38 3.46
N LEU A 66 10.71 -19.26 2.62
CA LEU A 66 10.85 -18.80 1.25
C LEU A 66 11.47 -17.41 1.19
N VAL A 67 10.95 -16.48 2.00
CA VAL A 67 11.42 -15.10 2.08
C VAL A 67 12.86 -15.07 2.57
N MET A 68 13.18 -15.83 3.62
CA MET A 68 14.56 -15.97 4.10
C MET A 68 15.51 -16.52 3.04
N ALA A 69 15.10 -17.54 2.30
CA ALA A 69 15.90 -18.14 1.23
C ALA A 69 16.16 -17.12 0.11
N VAL A 70 15.12 -16.43 -0.36
CA VAL A 70 15.22 -15.39 -1.39
C VAL A 70 16.13 -14.25 -0.93
N MET A 71 15.90 -13.70 0.26
CA MET A 71 16.74 -12.63 0.82
C MET A 71 18.19 -13.07 0.97
N SER A 72 18.45 -14.29 1.45
CA SER A 72 19.80 -14.84 1.62
C SER A 72 20.51 -15.02 0.28
N MET A 73 19.82 -15.54 -0.74
CA MET A 73 20.37 -15.68 -2.08
C MET A 73 20.67 -14.32 -2.70
N TRP A 74 19.72 -13.39 -2.66
CA TRP A 74 19.87 -12.08 -3.28
C TRP A 74 20.93 -11.22 -2.59
N THR A 75 21.07 -11.33 -1.26
CA THR A 75 22.14 -10.68 -0.49
C THR A 75 23.53 -11.17 -0.96
N ARG A 76 23.66 -12.41 -1.43
CA ARG A 76 24.92 -12.92 -2.01
C ARG A 76 25.12 -12.48 -3.46
N VAL A 77 24.06 -12.36 -4.25
CA VAL A 77 24.14 -12.07 -5.70
C VAL A 77 24.27 -10.57 -5.97
N GLN A 78 23.55 -9.72 -5.25
CA GLN A 78 23.54 -8.26 -5.38
C GLN A 78 23.51 -7.58 -4.00
N PRO A 79 24.62 -7.62 -3.23
CA PRO A 79 24.64 -7.23 -1.82
C PRO A 79 24.21 -5.78 -1.56
N LEU A 80 24.66 -4.83 -2.39
CA LEU A 80 24.30 -3.41 -2.24
C LEU A 80 22.81 -3.15 -2.51
N TYR A 81 22.24 -3.83 -3.51
CA TYR A 81 20.83 -3.67 -3.85
C TYR A 81 19.92 -4.36 -2.82
N ALA A 82 20.29 -5.58 -2.42
CA ALA A 82 19.62 -6.32 -1.35
C ALA A 82 19.59 -5.54 -0.02
N ALA A 83 20.72 -4.96 0.38
CA ALA A 83 20.80 -4.17 1.60
C ALA A 83 19.83 -2.97 1.57
N ASN A 84 19.73 -2.30 0.42
CA ASN A 84 18.80 -1.19 0.20
C ASN A 84 17.34 -1.62 0.06
N MET A 85 17.03 -2.91 0.00
CA MET A 85 15.64 -3.39 -0.11
C MET A 85 15.05 -3.79 1.24
N TRP A 86 15.87 -4.24 2.20
CA TRP A 86 15.32 -4.76 3.46
C TRP A 86 16.18 -4.59 4.69
N ASN A 87 17.50 -4.40 4.62
CA ASN A 87 18.31 -4.37 5.84
C ASN A 87 17.89 -3.20 6.74
N GLU A 88 17.77 -2.00 6.18
CA GLU A 88 17.37 -0.83 6.96
C GLU A 88 15.93 -0.98 7.51
N ALA A 89 15.02 -1.51 6.70
CA ALA A 89 13.63 -1.74 7.08
C ALA A 89 13.48 -2.78 8.20
N LEU A 90 14.27 -3.86 8.16
CA LEU A 90 14.32 -4.88 9.22
C LEU A 90 14.98 -4.34 10.49
N ASN A 91 16.03 -3.53 10.36
CA ASN A 91 16.65 -2.85 11.49
C ASN A 91 15.66 -1.91 12.20
N LYS A 92 14.87 -1.13 11.44
CA LYS A 92 13.82 -0.27 12.01
C LYS A 92 12.78 -1.07 12.80
N ARG A 93 12.32 -2.21 12.26
CA ARG A 93 11.40 -3.13 12.95
C ARG A 93 12.00 -3.70 14.25
N LEU A 94 13.30 -4.01 14.26
CA LEU A 94 14.02 -4.43 15.46
C LEU A 94 14.40 -3.28 16.40
N GLY A 95 14.28 -2.01 15.99
CA GLY A 95 14.87 -0.88 16.73
C GLY A 95 16.39 -0.98 16.85
N THR A 96 17.06 -1.51 15.83
CA THR A 96 18.52 -1.57 15.69
C THR A 96 18.99 -0.70 14.53
N GLU A 97 20.31 -0.53 14.37
CA GLU A 97 20.91 0.19 13.26
C GLU A 97 22.16 -0.55 12.76
N GLY A 98 22.38 -0.55 11.45
CA GLY A 98 23.63 -1.01 10.83
C GLY A 98 23.87 -2.52 10.84
N LEU A 99 22.91 -3.34 11.30
CA LEU A 99 23.03 -4.80 11.19
C LEU A 99 22.82 -5.25 9.75
N ASP A 100 23.66 -6.18 9.29
CA ASP A 100 23.40 -6.92 8.04
C ASP A 100 22.33 -8.00 8.26
N LEU A 101 21.90 -8.69 7.21
CA LEU A 101 20.85 -9.71 7.30
C LEU A 101 21.18 -10.82 8.32
N GLN A 102 22.45 -11.22 8.42
CA GLN A 102 22.87 -12.22 9.40
C GLN A 102 22.77 -11.69 10.84
N GLY A 103 23.25 -10.46 11.07
CA GLY A 103 23.14 -9.78 12.36
C GLY A 103 21.68 -9.57 12.77
N ILE A 104 20.80 -9.23 11.82
CA ILE A 104 19.36 -9.12 12.03
C ILE A 104 18.79 -10.46 12.51
N ILE A 105 19.07 -11.57 11.81
CA ILE A 105 18.56 -12.90 12.18
C ILE A 105 19.03 -13.29 13.59
N ILE A 106 20.32 -13.13 13.88
CA ILE A 106 20.90 -13.44 15.20
C ILE A 106 20.27 -12.59 16.30
N GLU A 107 20.10 -11.29 16.06
CA GLU A 107 19.49 -10.38 17.04
C GLU A 107 18.00 -10.69 17.26
N THR A 108 17.30 -11.11 16.22
CA THR A 108 15.89 -11.54 16.28
C THR A 108 15.75 -12.77 17.19
N GLU A 109 16.58 -13.79 16.96
CA GLU A 109 16.62 -14.99 17.79
C GLU A 109 17.02 -14.67 19.25
N ARG A 110 18.00 -13.78 19.45
CA ARG A 110 18.43 -13.33 20.79
C ARG A 110 17.29 -12.70 21.60
N ARG A 111 16.31 -12.08 20.92
CA ARG A 111 15.12 -11.48 21.53
C ARG A 111 13.95 -12.47 21.69
N GLY A 112 14.14 -13.73 21.33
CA GLY A 112 13.09 -14.75 21.39
C GLY A 112 11.95 -14.54 20.39
N MET A 113 12.22 -13.79 19.32
CA MET A 113 11.29 -13.55 18.22
C MET A 113 11.68 -14.45 17.04
N SER A 114 10.71 -14.90 16.26
CA SER A 114 10.98 -15.61 15.01
C SER A 114 11.09 -14.63 13.82
N PHE A 115 11.75 -15.03 12.74
CA PHE A 115 11.95 -14.13 11.60
C PHE A 115 10.62 -13.77 10.92
N ASP A 116 9.68 -14.70 10.82
CA ASP A 116 8.29 -14.47 10.40
C ASP A 116 7.61 -13.39 11.25
N GLN A 117 7.74 -13.43 12.58
CA GLN A 117 7.19 -12.38 13.45
C GLN A 117 7.82 -11.02 13.17
N LEU A 118 9.13 -10.97 12.92
CA LEU A 118 9.80 -9.73 12.53
C LEU A 118 9.22 -9.16 11.23
N LEU A 119 8.98 -10.00 10.22
CA LEU A 119 8.42 -9.56 8.94
C LEU A 119 7.02 -8.93 9.09
N THR A 120 6.23 -9.42 10.06
CA THR A 120 4.86 -8.92 10.32
C THR A 120 4.77 -7.62 11.10
N ILE A 121 5.89 -7.04 11.54
CA ILE A 121 5.86 -5.73 12.20
C ILE A 121 5.49 -4.68 11.15
N PRO A 122 4.39 -3.92 11.34
CA PRO A 122 3.92 -2.97 10.33
C PRO A 122 4.95 -1.88 10.05
N GLU A 123 5.11 -1.54 8.77
CA GLU A 123 5.83 -0.34 8.37
C GLU A 123 5.15 0.89 8.97
N GLN A 124 5.94 1.86 9.44
CA GLN A 124 5.40 3.10 9.97
C GLN A 124 5.57 4.22 8.94
N ASP A 125 4.49 4.94 8.69
CA ASP A 125 4.44 6.05 7.76
C ASP A 125 5.48 7.10 8.09
N GLU A 126 5.87 7.31 9.36
CA GLU A 126 6.87 8.31 9.77
C GLU A 126 8.32 7.86 9.52
N TRP A 127 8.59 6.58 9.27
CA TRP A 127 9.95 6.10 9.05
C TRP A 127 10.62 6.83 7.89
N ILE A 128 11.91 7.16 8.10
CA ILE A 128 12.78 7.83 7.13
C ILE A 128 14.00 6.94 6.95
N TYR A 129 14.31 6.62 5.71
CA TYR A 129 15.43 5.78 5.33
C TYR A 129 16.67 6.63 5.07
N SER A 130 17.83 5.98 4.95
CA SER A 130 19.12 6.63 4.71
C SER A 130 19.18 7.44 3.41
N ASP A 131 18.38 7.07 2.41
CA ASP A 131 18.20 7.82 1.16
C ASP A 131 17.09 8.88 1.23
N GLY A 132 16.35 8.94 2.34
CA GLY A 132 15.38 9.97 2.66
C GLY A 132 13.98 9.42 2.92
N LYS A 133 13.00 10.34 2.91
CA LYS A 133 11.59 9.97 2.97
C LYS A 133 11.20 9.29 1.67
N SER A 134 10.55 8.14 1.72
CA SER A 134 10.14 7.39 0.54
C SER A 134 8.73 6.82 0.71
N THR A 135 8.03 6.66 -0.42
CA THR A 135 6.69 6.06 -0.47
C THR A 135 6.53 5.26 -1.76
N THR A 136 5.75 4.19 -1.72
CA THR A 136 5.29 3.48 -2.93
C THR A 136 4.17 4.28 -3.62
N CYS A 137 3.80 3.88 -4.84
CA CYS A 137 2.80 4.61 -5.64
C CYS A 137 1.45 4.79 -4.93
N VAL A 138 0.91 3.74 -4.33
CA VAL A 138 -0.37 3.80 -3.62
C VAL A 138 -0.25 4.49 -2.26
N ALA A 139 0.80 4.20 -1.50
CA ALA A 139 1.06 4.84 -0.21
C ALA A 139 1.24 6.35 -0.37
N PHE A 140 1.82 6.83 -1.48
CA PHE A 140 1.92 8.26 -1.78
C PHE A 140 0.53 8.93 -1.87
N ILE A 141 -0.39 8.35 -2.62
CA ILE A 141 -1.75 8.90 -2.79
C ILE A 141 -2.52 8.81 -1.47
N LEU A 142 -2.39 7.71 -0.74
CA LEU A 142 -3.08 7.53 0.53
C LEU A 142 -2.51 8.42 1.64
N ALA A 143 -1.20 8.70 1.64
CA ALA A 143 -0.61 9.68 2.54
C ALA A 143 -1.11 11.08 2.24
N MET A 144 -1.25 11.44 0.95
CA MET A 144 -1.94 12.69 0.58
C MET A 144 -3.38 12.72 1.10
N TYR A 145 -4.13 11.61 1.04
CA TYR A 145 -5.47 11.52 1.61
C TYR A 145 -5.48 11.65 3.14
N LYS A 146 -4.47 11.08 3.80
CA LYS A 146 -4.23 11.18 5.25
C LYS A 146 -4.03 12.63 5.66
N GLU A 147 -3.14 13.35 4.99
CA GLU A 147 -2.87 14.79 5.21
C GLU A 147 -4.08 15.66 4.86
N ALA A 148 -4.88 15.25 3.88
CA ALA A 148 -6.13 15.92 3.53
C ALA A 148 -7.28 15.68 4.52
N GLY A 149 -7.08 14.83 5.54
CA GLY A 149 -8.06 14.55 6.59
C GLY A 149 -9.10 13.47 6.24
N ILE A 150 -8.91 12.71 5.16
CA ILE A 150 -9.88 11.66 4.74
C ILE A 150 -10.01 10.56 5.80
N PHE A 151 -8.91 10.21 6.47
CA PHE A 151 -8.86 9.10 7.42
C PHE A 151 -9.31 9.45 8.85
N ALA A 152 -9.77 10.67 9.11
CA ALA A 152 -10.25 11.05 10.43
C ALA A 152 -11.46 10.18 10.87
N PRO A 153 -11.51 9.68 12.13
CA PRO A 153 -10.61 9.99 13.26
C PRO A 153 -9.39 9.07 13.39
N PHE A 154 -9.18 8.15 12.45
CA PHE A 154 -8.15 7.11 12.50
C PHE A 154 -6.80 7.52 11.93
N THR A 155 -6.61 8.80 11.58
CA THR A 155 -5.39 9.35 10.98
C THR A 155 -4.12 8.84 11.66
N GLU A 156 -3.99 8.97 12.99
CA GLU A 156 -2.78 8.53 13.73
C GLU A 156 -2.60 7.02 13.80
N SER A 157 -3.66 6.25 13.56
CA SER A 157 -3.66 4.79 13.72
C SER A 157 -3.57 4.02 12.40
N ILE A 158 -3.69 4.70 11.25
CA ILE A 158 -3.61 4.08 9.93
C ILE A 158 -2.19 4.30 9.42
N GLN A 159 -1.51 3.20 9.07
CA GLN A 159 -0.23 3.22 8.37
C GLN A 159 -0.50 2.97 6.88
N VAL A 160 -0.49 4.02 6.06
CA VAL A 160 -0.82 3.89 4.63
C VAL A 160 0.26 3.15 3.83
N THR A 161 1.44 2.96 4.39
CA THR A 161 2.48 2.06 3.86
C THR A 161 2.07 0.60 3.83
N GLU A 162 1.07 0.20 4.62
CA GLU A 162 0.52 -1.17 4.68
C GLU A 162 -0.60 -1.41 3.65
N PHE A 163 -0.89 -0.43 2.78
CA PHE A 163 -1.98 -0.54 1.82
C PHE A 163 -1.48 -1.01 0.46
N THR A 164 -2.22 -1.94 -0.14
CA THR A 164 -2.08 -2.28 -1.54
C THR A 164 -2.97 -1.41 -2.43
N ILE A 165 -2.77 -1.49 -3.76
CA ILE A 165 -3.64 -0.84 -4.74
C ILE A 165 -5.11 -1.29 -4.56
N ARG A 166 -5.32 -2.55 -4.18
CA ARG A 166 -6.66 -3.08 -3.92
C ARG A 166 -7.33 -2.40 -2.74
N ASP A 167 -6.60 -2.24 -1.65
CA ASP A 167 -7.14 -1.59 -0.45
C ASP A 167 -7.58 -0.15 -0.74
N ALA A 168 -6.82 0.58 -1.56
CA ALA A 168 -7.11 1.97 -1.90
C ALA A 168 -8.47 2.15 -2.59
N TYR A 169 -8.85 1.30 -3.55
CA TYR A 169 -10.15 1.42 -4.22
C TYR A 169 -11.30 0.78 -3.42
N MET A 170 -10.99 -0.11 -2.47
CA MET A 170 -11.98 -0.71 -1.58
C MET A 170 -12.47 0.25 -0.50
N LEU A 171 -11.67 1.28 -0.17
CA LEU A 171 -12.06 2.32 0.78
C LEU A 171 -13.42 2.92 0.44
N LYS A 172 -14.32 2.92 1.42
CA LYS A 172 -15.67 3.47 1.32
C LYS A 172 -15.69 4.99 1.47
N ILE A 173 -14.87 5.65 0.65
CA ILE A 173 -14.70 7.11 0.62
C ILE A 173 -15.19 7.71 -0.69
N PHE A 174 -15.55 6.86 -1.65
CA PHE A 174 -16.00 7.26 -2.97
C PHE A 174 -17.53 7.30 -3.05
N TYR A 175 -18.01 7.91 -4.12
CA TYR A 175 -19.42 8.03 -4.38
C TYR A 175 -20.03 6.68 -4.77
N ASP A 176 -21.22 6.40 -4.24
CA ASP A 176 -21.95 5.14 -4.40
C ASP A 176 -23.21 5.26 -5.29
N ASN A 177 -23.62 6.48 -5.64
CA ASN A 177 -24.81 6.73 -6.45
C ASN A 177 -24.45 7.03 -7.93
N PRO A 178 -24.80 6.17 -8.89
CA PRO A 178 -24.46 6.40 -10.30
C PRO A 178 -25.04 7.69 -10.90
N ALA A 179 -26.08 8.28 -10.32
CA ALA A 179 -26.79 9.44 -10.87
C ALA A 179 -25.97 10.75 -10.91
N ARG A 180 -24.84 10.84 -10.20
CA ARG A 180 -23.91 11.99 -10.33
C ARG A 180 -22.72 11.73 -11.23
N LEU A 181 -22.57 10.52 -11.76
CA LEU A 181 -21.59 10.29 -12.81
C LEU A 181 -22.02 11.07 -14.07
N PRO A 182 -21.08 11.52 -14.91
CA PRO A 182 -21.42 12.19 -16.16
C PRO A 182 -22.41 11.35 -16.98
N THR A 183 -23.38 12.00 -17.63
CA THR A 183 -24.49 11.30 -18.33
C THR A 183 -24.03 10.41 -19.49
N TRP A 184 -22.84 10.68 -20.04
CA TRP A 184 -22.22 9.86 -21.07
C TRP A 184 -21.56 8.59 -20.51
N CYS A 185 -21.43 8.48 -19.19
CA CYS A 185 -20.76 7.37 -18.55
C CYS A 185 -21.71 6.22 -18.21
N ASN A 186 -21.25 4.98 -18.33
CA ASN A 186 -22.03 3.77 -18.03
C ASN A 186 -23.37 3.71 -18.80
N THR A 187 -23.35 4.12 -20.07
CA THR A 187 -24.50 4.09 -20.98
C THR A 187 -24.79 2.70 -21.57
N GLU A 188 -23.86 1.77 -21.42
CA GLU A 188 -23.99 0.37 -21.85
C GLU A 188 -24.78 -0.49 -20.85
N SER A 189 -25.15 -1.72 -21.26
CA SER A 189 -25.90 -2.66 -20.43
C SER A 189 -25.15 -3.10 -19.17
N ASP A 190 -23.83 -3.26 -19.28
CA ASP A 190 -22.96 -3.66 -18.18
C ASP A 190 -22.38 -2.42 -17.49
N LYS A 191 -23.14 -1.85 -16.56
CA LYS A 191 -22.77 -0.62 -15.85
C LYS A 191 -21.69 -0.87 -14.80
N LEU A 192 -20.63 -0.07 -14.83
CA LEU A 192 -19.65 -0.02 -13.73
C LEU A 192 -20.17 0.88 -12.61
N PRO A 193 -19.75 0.66 -11.35
CA PRO A 193 -20.11 1.54 -10.23
C PRO A 193 -19.35 2.89 -10.24
N PHE A 194 -18.31 3.00 -11.07
CA PHE A 194 -17.49 4.19 -11.31
C PHE A 194 -17.46 4.52 -12.79
N CYS A 195 -16.83 5.64 -13.16
CA CYS A 195 -16.75 6.06 -14.54
C CYS A 195 -15.39 5.78 -15.17
N GLN A 196 -15.28 4.82 -16.09
CA GLN A 196 -14.07 4.65 -16.89
C GLN A 196 -14.05 5.69 -18.03
N ILE A 197 -13.06 6.57 -18.01
CA ILE A 197 -12.97 7.71 -18.93
C ILE A 197 -11.97 7.50 -20.07
N LEU A 198 -11.06 6.52 -19.92
CA LEU A 198 -10.07 6.18 -20.93
C LEU A 198 -9.65 4.71 -20.82
N GLY A 199 -9.24 4.13 -21.95
CA GLY A 199 -8.57 2.84 -22.02
C GLY A 199 -9.33 1.79 -22.83
N GLU A 200 -8.57 0.95 -23.53
CA GLU A 200 -9.10 -0.14 -24.37
C GLU A 200 -9.72 -1.32 -23.59
N TYR A 201 -9.33 -1.51 -22.33
CA TYR A 201 -9.76 -2.65 -21.53
C TYR A 201 -10.75 -2.20 -20.47
N ARG A 202 -11.83 -2.96 -20.30
CA ARG A 202 -12.77 -2.74 -19.20
C ARG A 202 -12.07 -3.01 -17.87
N MET A 203 -12.01 -2.01 -16.99
CA MET A 203 -11.48 -2.17 -15.64
C MET A 203 -12.51 -2.78 -14.71
N GLU A 204 -12.08 -3.79 -13.97
CA GLU A 204 -12.83 -4.38 -12.87
C GLU A 204 -12.13 -4.05 -11.56
N LEU A 205 -12.88 -3.47 -10.61
CA LEU A 205 -12.42 -3.17 -9.26
C LEU A 205 -13.31 -3.97 -8.28
N PRO A 206 -12.99 -5.25 -8.02
CA PRO A 206 -13.77 -6.10 -7.11
C PRO A 206 -13.86 -5.47 -5.73
N GLU A 207 -15.03 -5.45 -5.10
CA GLU A 207 -15.23 -4.84 -3.76
C GLU A 207 -14.96 -3.31 -3.73
N TYR A 208 -15.01 -2.64 -4.88
CA TYR A 208 -14.94 -1.18 -4.96
C TYR A 208 -15.89 -0.49 -3.96
N ASN A 209 -15.35 0.46 -3.19
CA ASN A 209 -16.09 1.32 -2.28
C ASN A 209 -16.94 0.57 -1.22
N THR A 210 -16.38 -0.47 -0.61
CA THR A 210 -17.10 -1.36 0.34
C THR A 210 -16.62 -1.28 1.78
N ILE A 211 -15.38 -0.89 2.03
CA ILE A 211 -14.74 -0.98 3.34
C ILE A 211 -14.63 0.39 4.01
N GLU A 212 -15.38 0.59 5.09
CA GLU A 212 -15.24 1.78 5.94
C GLU A 212 -13.84 1.83 6.56
N PRO A 213 -13.13 2.98 6.55
CA PRO A 213 -11.86 3.11 7.25
C PRO A 213 -11.99 2.77 8.74
N TYR A 214 -11.01 2.06 9.30
CA TYR A 214 -10.95 1.70 10.72
C TYR A 214 -9.51 1.79 11.27
N ALA A 215 -9.36 1.77 12.59
CA ALA A 215 -8.06 1.87 13.23
C ALA A 215 -7.15 0.66 12.91
N LYS A 216 -5.86 0.90 12.66
CA LYS A 216 -4.87 -0.15 12.32
C LYS A 216 -5.25 -1.01 11.11
N MET A 217 -5.89 -0.36 10.13
CA MET A 217 -6.37 -1.03 8.92
C MET A 217 -5.20 -1.65 8.13
N ASN A 218 -5.41 -2.87 7.66
CA ASN A 218 -4.49 -3.68 6.84
C ASN A 218 -3.22 -4.22 7.53
N GLU A 219 -2.87 -3.76 8.74
CA GLU A 219 -1.66 -4.22 9.47
C GLU A 219 -1.61 -5.73 9.79
N ASN A 220 -2.73 -6.46 9.67
CA ASN A 220 -2.83 -7.88 10.01
C ASN A 220 -3.70 -8.65 8.99
N CYS A 221 -3.68 -8.21 7.73
CA CYS A 221 -4.63 -8.66 6.72
C CYS A 221 -3.99 -9.47 5.60
N PRO A 222 -4.06 -10.81 5.65
CA PRO A 222 -3.35 -11.61 4.68
C PRO A 222 -3.92 -11.43 3.28
N SER A 223 -3.02 -11.43 2.30
CA SER A 223 -3.36 -11.32 0.89
C SER A 223 -2.73 -12.49 0.13
N LEU A 224 -3.58 -13.36 -0.42
CA LEU A 224 -3.11 -14.59 -1.07
C LEU A 224 -3.75 -14.79 -2.47
N PRO A 225 -2.93 -14.94 -3.53
CA PRO A 225 -3.43 -15.33 -4.84
C PRO A 225 -4.02 -16.76 -4.84
N PRO A 226 -4.91 -17.09 -5.80
CA PRO A 226 -5.38 -16.24 -6.90
C PRO A 226 -6.62 -15.40 -6.54
N THR A 227 -7.29 -15.72 -5.42
CA THR A 227 -8.59 -15.13 -5.10
C THR A 227 -8.53 -13.86 -4.26
N TYR A 228 -7.40 -13.62 -3.58
CA TYR A 228 -7.19 -12.45 -2.71
C TYR A 228 -8.34 -12.22 -1.72
N LYS A 229 -8.94 -13.28 -1.19
CA LYS A 229 -10.07 -13.16 -0.26
C LYS A 229 -9.64 -12.34 0.96
N ARG A 230 -10.39 -11.28 1.25
CA ARG A 230 -10.21 -10.46 2.45
C ARG A 230 -10.88 -11.16 3.64
N PRO A 231 -10.15 -11.59 4.69
CA PRO A 231 -10.76 -12.26 5.84
C PRO A 231 -11.69 -11.35 6.64
N ALA A 232 -12.57 -11.92 7.45
CA ALA A 232 -13.38 -11.11 8.37
C ALA A 232 -12.49 -10.39 9.40
N ARG A 233 -12.77 -9.11 9.66
CA ARG A 233 -11.96 -8.17 10.48
C ARG A 233 -10.75 -7.58 9.76
N CYS A 234 -10.55 -8.00 8.51
CA CYS A 234 -10.08 -7.12 7.46
C CYS A 234 -11.32 -6.47 6.83
#